data_AF-A0A150LFC1-F1
#
_entry.id   AF-A0A150LFC1-F1
#
_cell.length_a   1.000
_cell.length_b   1.000
_cell.length_c   1.000
_cell.angle_alpha   90.00
_cell.angle_beta   90.00
_cell.angle_gamma   90.00
#
_symmetry.space_group_name_H-M   'P 1'
#
loop_
_entity.id
_entity.type
_entity.pdbx_description
1 polymer ?
#
loop_
_entity_poly.entity_id
_entity_poly.type
_entity_poly.pdbx_seq_one_letter_code
_entity_poly.pdbx_strand_id
1 'polypeptide(L)'
;MKNTKYGGRRMGNYYFSIEKSTRDSGNYIVYEWKNGVSKKIFENFGKPYGGLKEARQKIGEHLQKSGHTLNKVFEHQTIIHDRKNNPSKKGWTVEEYLIGVPEEANKKSRLIQ
;
A
#
# COMPACT_ATOMS: atom_id res chain seq x y z
N MET A 1 32.23 -20.50 -5.53
CA MET A 1 31.04 -21.23 -5.02
C MET A 1 30.30 -20.25 -4.11
N LYS A 2 29.09 -19.76 -4.38
CA LYS A 2 27.84 -20.48 -4.66
C LYS A 2 27.05 -19.80 -5.78
N ASN A 3 26.61 -20.64 -6.71
CA ASN A 3 25.64 -20.33 -7.75
C ASN A 3 24.24 -20.38 -7.13
N THR A 4 23.42 -19.35 -7.31
CA THR A 4 21.96 -19.52 -7.30
C THR A 4 21.37 -18.71 -8.44
N LYS A 5 21.18 -19.40 -9.56
CA LYS A 5 20.19 -19.08 -10.60
C LYS A 5 18.82 -18.98 -9.95
N TYR A 6 18.20 -17.81 -10.02
CA TYR A 6 16.75 -17.71 -10.16
C TYR A 6 16.47 -16.96 -11.47
N GLY A 7 16.39 -17.74 -12.54
CA GLY A 7 15.66 -17.34 -13.72
C GLY A 7 14.19 -17.17 -13.36
N GLY A 8 13.58 -16.11 -13.88
CA GLY A 8 12.18 -15.79 -13.65
C GLY A 8 11.96 -14.29 -13.75
N ARG A 9 11.61 -13.83 -14.95
CA ARG A 9 11.15 -12.47 -15.30
C ARG A 9 10.12 -11.98 -14.26
N ARG A 10 10.53 -11.18 -13.27
CA ARG A 10 9.61 -10.63 -12.25
C ARG A 10 8.87 -9.42 -12.80
N MET A 11 7.62 -9.64 -13.20
CA MET A 11 6.62 -8.58 -13.32
C MET A 11 6.54 -7.81 -11.99
N GLY A 12 6.68 -6.48 -12.06
CA GLY A 12 6.18 -5.54 -11.05
C GLY A 12 7.15 -5.09 -9.96
N ASN A 13 8.29 -4.46 -10.29
CA ASN A 13 9.04 -3.68 -9.30
C ASN A 13 8.38 -2.33 -8.96
N TYR A 14 7.08 -2.14 -9.24
CA TYR A 14 6.34 -0.91 -8.96
C TYR A 14 5.21 -1.19 -7.96
N TYR A 15 5.34 -0.70 -6.74
CA TYR A 15 4.33 -0.83 -5.68
C TYR A 15 4.49 0.29 -4.65
N PHE A 16 3.60 0.34 -3.66
CA PHE A 16 3.66 1.29 -2.55
C PHE A 16 3.85 0.58 -1.21
N SER A 17 4.57 1.18 -0.26
CA SER A 17 4.49 0.77 1.15
C SER A 17 3.83 1.87 1.98
N ILE A 18 3.00 1.46 2.95
CA ILE A 18 2.45 2.32 3.99
C ILE A 18 3.01 1.83 5.32
N GLU A 19 3.93 2.57 5.89
CA GLU A 19 4.73 2.15 7.04
C GLU A 19 4.35 2.91 8.30
N LYS A 20 4.44 2.21 9.44
CA LYS A 20 4.22 2.75 10.77
C LYS A 20 5.13 2.07 11.78
N SER A 21 5.59 2.81 12.78
CA SER A 21 6.52 2.28 13.78
C SER A 21 5.85 1.21 14.65
N THR A 22 4.69 1.53 15.20
CA THR A 22 3.91 0.62 16.06
C THR A 22 2.43 0.65 15.70
N ARG A 23 1.68 -0.37 16.14
CA ARG A 23 0.22 -0.46 15.93
C ARG A 23 -0.56 0.80 16.36
N ASP A 24 -0.11 1.51 17.39
CA ASP A 24 -0.87 2.63 17.97
C ASP A 24 -0.22 4.01 17.73
N SER A 25 0.93 4.05 17.06
CA SER A 25 1.70 5.30 16.83
C SER A 25 0.93 6.41 16.11
N GLY A 26 -0.07 6.07 15.28
CA GLY A 26 -0.76 7.04 14.42
C GLY A 26 0.15 7.73 13.38
N ASN A 27 1.39 7.25 13.22
CA ASN A 27 2.37 7.78 12.29
C ASN A 27 2.36 6.92 11.03
N TYR A 28 2.10 7.53 9.88
CA TYR A 28 2.03 6.84 8.59
C TYR A 28 2.98 7.49 7.60
N ILE A 29 3.86 6.70 7.00
CA ILE A 29 4.74 7.12 5.92
C ILE A 29 4.42 6.30 4.70
N VAL A 30 4.31 6.95 3.54
CA VAL A 30 4.05 6.27 2.27
C VAL A 30 5.26 6.38 1.37
N TYR A 31 5.74 5.23 0.90
CA TYR A 31 6.81 5.14 -0.09
C TYR A 31 6.28 4.59 -1.40
N GLU A 32 6.72 5.19 -2.49
CA GLU A 32 6.65 4.65 -3.83
C GLU A 32 7.92 3.84 -4.12
N TRP A 33 7.78 2.58 -4.50
CA TRP A 33 8.89 1.72 -4.87
C TRP A 33 8.90 1.52 -6.38
N LYS A 34 10.02 1.84 -7.06
CA LYS A 34 10.23 1.60 -8.48
C LYS A 34 11.61 0.98 -8.69
N ASN A 35 11.65 -0.24 -9.23
CA ASN A 35 12.91 -0.94 -9.52
C ASN A 35 13.85 -1.07 -8.31
N GLY A 36 13.28 -1.27 -7.11
CA GLY A 36 14.02 -1.37 -5.86
C GLY A 36 14.42 -0.05 -5.23
N VAL A 37 14.13 1.09 -5.87
CA VAL A 37 14.35 2.43 -5.32
C VAL A 37 13.05 2.93 -4.69
N SER A 38 13.13 3.37 -3.43
CA SER A 38 12.01 3.97 -2.71
C SER A 38 12.05 5.50 -2.76
N LYS A 39 10.91 6.14 -2.96
CA LYS A 39 10.71 7.58 -2.80
C LYS A 39 9.56 7.84 -1.82
N LYS A 40 9.80 8.66 -0.78
CA LYS A 40 8.74 9.09 0.14
C LYS A 40 7.79 10.05 -0.60
N ILE A 41 6.49 9.77 -0.57
CA ILE A 41 5.47 10.60 -1.21
C ILE A 41 4.50 11.24 -0.21
N PHE A 42 4.43 10.71 1.01
CA PHE A 42 3.60 11.25 2.07
C PHE A 42 4.14 10.87 3.44
N GLU A 43 3.96 11.74 4.43
CA GLU A 43 4.14 11.43 5.83
C GLU A 43 3.10 12.18 6.66
N ASN A 44 2.62 11.53 7.73
CA ASN A 44 1.70 12.11 8.68
C ASN A 44 2.03 11.61 10.08
N PHE A 45 1.98 12.51 11.06
CA PHE A 45 2.28 12.24 12.46
C PHE A 45 1.04 12.52 13.31
N GLY A 46 0.74 11.63 14.26
CA GLY A 46 -0.27 11.89 15.29
C GLY A 46 -1.74 11.77 14.86
N LYS A 47 -2.05 11.04 13.77
CA LYS A 47 -3.45 10.70 13.41
C LYS A 47 -3.73 9.21 13.66
N PRO A 48 -4.07 8.80 14.90
CA PRO A 48 -4.38 7.41 15.21
C PRO A 48 -5.61 6.89 14.45
N TYR A 49 -6.64 7.74 14.28
CA TYR A 49 -7.85 7.43 13.53
C TYR A 49 -7.79 8.06 12.13
N GLY A 50 -8.19 7.29 11.10
CA GLY A 50 -8.25 7.76 9.72
C GLY A 50 -6.92 7.85 8.98
N GLY A 51 -5.77 7.81 9.66
CA GLY A 51 -4.45 7.96 9.03
C GLY A 51 -4.14 6.94 7.94
N LEU A 52 -4.58 5.67 8.09
CA LEU A 52 -4.43 4.66 7.04
C LEU A 52 -5.29 4.96 5.79
N LYS A 53 -6.49 5.50 5.98
CA LYS A 53 -7.37 5.91 4.86
C LYS A 53 -6.71 7.07 4.12
N GLU A 54 -6.25 8.09 4.85
CA GLU A 54 -5.55 9.24 4.27
C GLU A 54 -4.28 8.81 3.52
N ALA A 55 -3.47 7.93 4.10
CA ALA A 55 -2.27 7.39 3.43
C ALA A 55 -2.61 6.70 2.10
N ARG A 56 -3.70 5.92 2.05
CA ARG A 56 -4.18 5.30 0.81
C ARG A 56 -4.69 6.33 -0.19
N GLN A 57 -5.43 7.34 0.26
CA GLN A 57 -5.89 8.44 -0.60
C GLN A 57 -4.72 9.19 -1.23
N LYS A 58 -3.62 9.39 -0.49
CA LYS A 58 -2.39 10.01 -1.01
C LYS A 58 -1.71 9.19 -2.08
N ILE A 59 -1.79 7.85 -2.03
CA ILE A 59 -1.38 6.98 -3.15
C ILE A 59 -2.25 7.28 -4.38
N GLY A 60 -3.57 7.30 -4.22
CA GLY A 60 -4.51 7.59 -5.30
C GLY A 60 -4.28 8.96 -5.95
N GLU A 61 -4.14 10.01 -5.14
CA GLU A 61 -3.83 11.37 -5.61
C GLU A 61 -2.51 11.42 -6.39
N HIS A 62 -1.47 10.75 -5.89
CA HIS A 62 -0.17 10.69 -6.55
C HIS A 62 -0.24 9.96 -7.91
N LEU A 63 -1.00 8.86 -7.97
CA LEU A 63 -1.22 8.11 -9.20
C LEU A 63 -2.02 8.91 -10.24
N GLN A 64 -3.06 9.64 -9.83
CA GLN A 64 -3.80 10.55 -10.70
C GLN A 64 -2.92 11.67 -11.25
N LYS A 65 -2.14 12.33 -10.38
CA LYS A 65 -1.19 13.38 -10.79
C LYS A 65 -0.13 12.85 -11.76
N SER A 66 0.19 11.56 -11.68
CA SER A 66 1.10 10.86 -12.60
C SER A 66 0.43 10.40 -13.90
N GLY A 67 -0.85 10.73 -14.13
CA GLY A 67 -1.58 10.43 -15.36
C GLY A 67 -2.14 9.00 -15.45
N HIS A 68 -2.27 8.28 -14.33
CA HIS A 68 -2.88 6.95 -14.34
C HIS A 68 -4.40 7.01 -14.34
N THR A 69 -5.04 6.09 -15.09
CA THR A 69 -6.49 5.95 -15.17
C THR A 69 -7.07 5.38 -13.89
N LEU A 70 -8.34 5.72 -13.61
CA LEU A 70 -9.05 5.30 -12.41
C LEU A 70 -9.12 3.78 -12.22
N ASN A 71 -9.26 3.02 -13.31
CA ASN A 71 -9.36 1.56 -13.32
C ASN A 71 -8.02 0.82 -13.21
N LYS A 72 -6.88 1.54 -13.22
CA LYS A 72 -5.56 0.91 -13.19
C LYS A 72 -5.24 0.41 -11.78
N VAL A 73 -4.82 -0.84 -11.68
CA VAL A 73 -4.50 -1.49 -10.39
C VAL A 73 -3.04 -1.25 -10.01
N PHE A 74 -2.83 -0.86 -8.75
CA PHE A 74 -1.52 -0.75 -8.12
C PHE A 74 -1.51 -1.46 -6.77
N GLU A 75 -0.39 -2.11 -6.49
CA GLU A 75 -0.18 -2.82 -5.24
C GLU A 75 0.32 -1.89 -4.13
N HIS A 76 -0.21 -2.04 -2.92
CA HIS A 76 0.40 -1.52 -1.72
C HIS A 76 0.61 -2.60 -0.66
N GLN A 77 1.62 -2.44 0.17
CA GLN A 77 1.82 -3.22 1.38
C GLN A 77 1.73 -2.30 2.60
N THR A 78 0.93 -2.66 3.60
CA THR A 78 1.04 -2.00 4.91
C THR A 78 2.15 -2.69 5.69
N ILE A 79 3.08 -1.93 6.27
CA ILE A 79 4.19 -2.42 7.10
C ILE A 79 4.06 -1.83 8.50
N ILE A 80 4.20 -2.67 9.53
CA ILE A 80 4.33 -2.25 10.92
C ILE A 80 5.66 -2.83 11.38
N HIS A 81 6.55 -1.99 11.91
CA HIS A 81 7.90 -2.43 12.23
C HIS A 81 7.97 -3.29 13.51
N ASP A 82 7.00 -3.12 14.42
CA ASP A 82 6.90 -3.91 15.66
C ASP A 82 6.40 -5.35 15.48
N ARG A 83 5.89 -5.73 14.29
CA ARG A 83 5.28 -7.05 14.08
C ARG A 83 6.19 -7.99 13.32
N LYS A 84 6.14 -9.26 13.74
CA LYS A 84 6.87 -10.37 13.12
C LYS A 84 6.50 -10.60 11.64
N ASN A 85 5.22 -10.44 11.31
CA ASN A 85 4.70 -10.70 9.97
C ASN A 85 3.83 -9.55 9.48
N ASN A 86 4.13 -9.06 8.28
CA ASN A 86 3.33 -8.07 7.57
C ASN A 86 2.38 -8.79 6.58
N PRO A 87 1.14 -8.31 6.35
CA PRO A 87 0.25 -8.87 5.37
C PRO A 87 0.87 -8.74 3.98
N SER A 88 0.38 -9.58 3.06
CA SER A 88 0.74 -9.50 1.66
C SER A 88 0.31 -8.16 1.04
N LYS A 89 0.91 -7.86 -0.10
CA LYS A 89 0.48 -6.75 -0.94
C LYS A 89 -1.00 -6.88 -1.31
N LYS A 90 -1.69 -5.75 -1.40
CA LYS A 90 -3.07 -5.61 -1.87
C LYS A 90 -3.09 -4.75 -3.12
N GLY A 91 -3.64 -5.26 -4.21
CA GLY A 91 -3.85 -4.52 -5.44
C GLY A 91 -5.19 -3.80 -5.39
N TRP A 92 -5.17 -2.46 -5.49
CA TRP A 92 -6.36 -1.61 -5.56
C TRP A 92 -6.31 -0.77 -6.84
N THR A 93 -7.46 -0.45 -7.41
CA THR A 93 -7.57 0.56 -8.48
C THR A 93 -7.24 1.95 -7.95
N VAL A 94 -6.86 2.88 -8.83
CA VAL A 94 -6.66 4.29 -8.45
C VAL A 94 -7.92 4.87 -7.81
N GLU A 95 -9.10 4.49 -8.30
CA GLU A 95 -10.40 4.87 -7.71
C GLU A 95 -10.59 4.33 -6.28
N GLU A 96 -10.29 3.06 -6.04
CA GLU A 96 -10.36 2.46 -4.70
C GLU A 96 -9.42 3.14 -3.70
N TYR A 97 -8.26 3.63 -4.15
CA TYR A 97 -7.39 4.45 -3.32
C TYR A 97 -8.02 5.80 -2.95
N LEU A 98 -8.67 6.47 -3.91
CA LEU A 98 -9.25 7.80 -3.72
C LEU A 98 -10.51 7.79 -2.85
N ILE A 99 -11.41 6.84 -3.12
CA ILE A 99 -12.73 6.77 -2.49
C ILE A 99 -12.72 5.84 -1.26
N GLY A 100 -11.84 4.83 -1.27
CA GLY A 100 -11.88 3.70 -0.35
C GLY A 100 -12.65 2.51 -0.94
N VAL A 101 -12.54 1.35 -0.29
CA VAL A 101 -13.31 0.16 -0.69
C VAL A 101 -14.76 0.35 -0.25
N PRO A 102 -15.76 0.27 -1.16
CA PRO A 102 -17.17 0.39 -0.80
C PRO A 102 -17.57 -0.71 0.20
N GLU A 103 -18.39 -0.35 1.20
CA GLU A 103 -18.73 -1.22 2.33
C GLU A 103 -19.34 -2.58 1.94
N GLU A 104 -19.92 -2.69 0.75
CA GLU A 104 -20.50 -3.95 0.26
C GLU A 104 -19.47 -5.07 0.10
N ALA A 105 -18.20 -4.74 -0.21
CA ALA A 105 -17.12 -5.73 -0.26
C ALA A 105 -16.73 -6.25 1.14
N ASN A 106 -17.06 -5.50 2.20
CA ASN A 106 -16.76 -5.86 3.59
C ASN A 106 -17.80 -6.82 4.18
N LYS A 107 -19.02 -6.87 3.63
CA LYS A 107 -20.08 -7.81 4.06
C LYS A 107 -19.75 -9.27 3.74
N LYS A 108 -19.07 -9.56 2.62
CA LYS A 108 -18.70 -10.94 2.24
C LYS A 108 -17.66 -11.58 3.16
N SER A 109 -16.84 -10.79 3.88
CA SER A 109 -15.88 -11.33 4.86
C SER A 109 -16.50 -11.67 6.21
N ARG A 110 -17.71 -11.18 6.51
CA ARG A 110 -18.38 -11.37 7.81
C ARG A 110 -19.42 -12.50 7.81
N LEU A 111 -19.66 -13.11 6.65
CA LEU A 111 -20.59 -14.22 6.43
C LEU A 111 -19.88 -15.60 6.35
N ILE A 112 -18.57 -15.65 6.62
CA ILE A 112 -17.76 -16.88 6.67
C ILE A 112 -17.07 -17.02 8.04
N GLN A 113 -17.78 -16.71 9.13
CA GLN A 113 -17.38 -17.06 10.49
C GLN A 113 -18.45 -17.91 11.16
#